data_AF-A0A945YBH7-F1
#
_entry.id   AF-A0A945YBH7-F1
#
_cell.length_a   1.000
_cell.length_b   1.000
_cell.length_c   1.000
_cell.angle_alpha   90.00
_cell.angle_beta   90.00
_cell.angle_gamma   90.00
#
_symmetry.space_group_name_H-M   'P 1'
#
loop_
_entity.id
_entity.type
_entity.pdbx_description
1 polymer ?
#
loop_
_entity_poly.entity_id
_entity_poly.type
_entity_poly.pdbx_seq_one_letter_code
_entity_poly.pdbx_strand_id
1 'polypeptide(L)'
;MKLLKILGPMLTALILAAPVQAAQTAADGKGDMVKLGKITPNGPYRFWAAINKVLPDYAAVTGGAELHAQVKTLSAHPAAGRTPGDVMVQTAEFRDLLEILRRRLKLAKIEIYKDPLGRAVTPGVVLANAGFNMDALVETYRAAAKKPEESLGHFYDVPVMNGKSPSDVYGLVELATRRLRLIQGS
;
A
#
# COMPACT_ATOMS: atom_id res chain seq x y z
N MET A 1 -23.07 84.10 20.38
CA MET A 1 -24.50 84.15 19.98
C MET A 1 -24.81 82.97 19.07
N LYS A 2 -25.81 82.15 19.45
CA LYS A 2 -26.63 81.18 18.66
C LYS A 2 -25.86 80.15 17.82
N LEU A 3 -25.70 78.84 18.12
CA LEU A 3 -26.50 77.79 18.79
C LEU A 3 -27.87 77.47 18.14
N LEU A 4 -28.01 76.15 17.87
CA LEU A 4 -29.21 75.32 17.59
C LEU A 4 -29.68 75.21 16.11
N LYS A 5 -29.49 74.04 15.47
CA LYS A 5 -30.40 72.84 15.41
C LYS A 5 -31.33 72.97 14.17
N ILE A 6 -31.62 71.97 13.33
CA ILE A 6 -31.95 70.57 13.60
C ILE A 6 -32.27 69.83 12.26
N LEU A 7 -32.13 68.49 12.26
CA LEU A 7 -32.80 67.44 11.46
C LEU A 7 -32.66 67.37 9.92
N GLY A 8 -31.89 66.38 9.47
CA GLY A 8 -32.13 65.64 8.22
C GLY A 8 -31.92 64.14 8.51
N PRO A 9 -32.78 63.24 8.00
CA PRO A 9 -33.07 61.96 8.64
C PRO A 9 -31.97 60.93 8.44
N MET A 10 -31.63 60.22 9.53
CA MET A 10 -31.13 58.85 9.49
C MET A 10 -32.15 58.01 8.70
N LEU A 11 -31.79 57.64 7.47
CA LEU A 11 -32.41 56.48 6.84
C LEU A 11 -31.51 55.28 7.14
N THR A 12 -31.88 54.58 8.21
CA THR A 12 -31.38 53.27 8.56
C THR A 12 -31.67 52.34 7.38
N ALA A 13 -30.65 51.95 6.61
CA ALA A 13 -30.79 50.84 5.69
C ALA A 13 -31.00 49.58 6.52
N LEU A 14 -32.26 49.18 6.65
CA LEU A 14 -32.67 47.88 7.14
C LEU A 14 -32.10 46.85 6.16
N ILE A 15 -30.94 46.27 6.47
CA ILE A 15 -30.47 45.08 5.77
C ILE A 15 -31.44 43.97 6.18
N LEU A 16 -32.44 43.72 5.34
CA LEU A 16 -33.13 42.44 5.32
C LEU A 16 -32.05 41.40 5.06
N ALA A 17 -31.62 40.73 6.13
CA ALA A 17 -30.95 39.45 6.03
C ALA A 17 -31.96 38.51 5.36
N ALA A 18 -31.95 38.46 4.03
CA ALA A 18 -32.47 37.32 3.33
C ALA A 18 -31.75 36.11 3.95
N PRO A 19 -32.48 35.06 4.38
CA PRO A 19 -31.80 33.81 4.63
C PRO A 19 -31.11 33.48 3.31
N VAL A 20 -29.78 33.56 3.29
CA VAL A 20 -29.01 32.81 2.32
C VAL A 20 -29.48 31.39 2.59
N GLN A 21 -30.39 30.91 1.74
CA GLN A 21 -30.63 29.49 1.58
C GLN A 21 -29.24 28.98 1.22
N ALA A 22 -28.49 28.56 2.24
CA ALA A 22 -27.29 27.79 2.03
C ALA A 22 -27.79 26.65 1.16
N ALA A 23 -27.41 26.68 -0.12
CA ALA A 23 -27.54 25.52 -0.94
C ALA A 23 -26.79 24.45 -0.15
N GLN A 24 -27.54 23.59 0.54
CA GLN A 24 -27.07 22.28 0.91
C GLN A 24 -26.88 21.57 -0.43
N THR A 25 -25.84 21.94 -1.16
CA THR A 25 -24.99 20.94 -1.78
C THR A 25 -24.52 20.12 -0.59
N ALA A 26 -25.30 19.07 -0.27
CA ALA A 26 -24.77 17.90 0.34
C ALA A 26 -23.55 17.55 -0.53
N ALA A 27 -22.38 17.96 -0.06
CA ALA A 27 -21.14 17.37 -0.51
C ALA A 27 -21.32 15.91 -0.12
N ASP A 28 -21.78 15.10 -1.08
CA ASP A 28 -21.78 13.66 -0.97
C ASP A 28 -20.29 13.33 -0.90
N GLY A 29 -19.77 13.34 0.34
CA GLY A 29 -18.38 13.14 0.72
C GLY A 29 -17.93 11.71 0.48
N LYS A 30 -18.32 11.15 -0.66
CA LYS A 30 -17.85 9.91 -1.23
C LYS A 30 -16.75 10.24 -2.22
N GLY A 31 -15.68 10.88 -1.73
CA GLY A 31 -14.42 10.91 -2.46
C GLY A 31 -13.95 9.47 -2.61
N ASP A 32 -14.22 8.85 -3.76
CA ASP A 32 -13.60 7.65 -4.36
C ASP A 32 -13.31 6.39 -3.51
N MET A 33 -13.71 6.32 -2.23
CA MET A 33 -13.46 5.18 -1.35
C MET A 33 -14.32 3.95 -1.67
N VAL A 34 -15.35 4.09 -2.52
CA VAL A 34 -16.16 2.97 -3.04
C VAL A 34 -15.32 2.06 -3.96
N LYS A 35 -14.17 2.51 -4.45
CA LYS A 35 -13.33 1.72 -5.38
C LYS A 35 -12.45 0.67 -4.70
N LEU A 36 -12.05 0.84 -3.43
CA LEU A 36 -11.23 -0.15 -2.73
C LEU A 36 -12.02 -1.41 -2.31
N GLY A 37 -13.31 -1.26 -2.00
CA GLY A 37 -14.18 -2.40 -1.64
C GLY A 37 -14.52 -3.33 -2.82
N LYS A 38 -14.32 -2.87 -4.06
CA LYS A 38 -14.53 -3.66 -5.29
C LYS A 38 -13.26 -4.41 -5.73
N ILE A 39 -12.16 -4.27 -5.00
CA ILE A 39 -10.90 -4.96 -5.33
C ILE A 39 -11.04 -6.43 -4.97
N THR A 40 -10.71 -7.28 -5.93
CA THR A 40 -10.70 -8.74 -5.78
C THR A 40 -9.31 -9.22 -5.37
N PRO A 41 -9.17 -10.44 -4.82
CA PRO A 41 -7.86 -10.98 -4.45
C PRO A 41 -6.85 -11.09 -5.62
N ASN A 42 -7.30 -10.96 -6.87
CA ASN A 42 -6.43 -10.90 -8.05
C ASN A 42 -5.40 -9.76 -7.99
N GLY A 43 -5.79 -8.59 -7.48
CA GLY A 43 -4.89 -7.45 -7.34
C GLY A 43 -3.72 -7.76 -6.39
N PRO A 44 -4.01 -8.08 -5.11
CA PRO A 44 -2.98 -8.50 -4.16
C PRO A 44 -2.13 -9.66 -4.67
N TYR A 45 -2.75 -10.66 -5.30
CA TYR A 45 -2.05 -11.80 -5.86
C TYR A 45 -0.96 -11.36 -6.84
N ARG A 46 -1.25 -10.42 -7.75
CA ARG A 46 -0.28 -9.96 -8.76
C ARG A 46 0.96 -9.32 -8.12
N PHE A 47 0.79 -8.49 -7.09
CA PHE A 47 1.92 -7.91 -6.37
C PHE A 47 2.75 -8.97 -5.66
N TRP A 48 2.12 -9.94 -4.99
CA TRP A 48 2.86 -11.01 -4.33
C TRP A 48 3.55 -11.97 -5.30
N ALA A 49 2.99 -12.16 -6.49
CA ALA A 49 3.67 -12.87 -7.57
C ALA A 49 4.89 -12.08 -8.08
N ALA A 50 4.76 -10.75 -8.22
CA ALA A 50 5.87 -9.87 -8.59
C ALA A 50 7.00 -9.91 -7.53
N ILE A 51 6.65 -9.76 -6.25
CA ILE A 51 7.59 -9.88 -5.12
C ILE A 51 8.36 -11.22 -5.21
N ASN A 52 7.65 -12.32 -5.43
CA ASN A 52 8.25 -13.64 -5.58
C ASN A 52 9.14 -13.81 -6.82
N LYS A 53 8.99 -12.94 -7.83
CA LYS A 53 9.88 -12.87 -9.00
C LYS A 53 11.18 -12.10 -8.67
N VAL A 54 11.12 -11.09 -7.81
CA VAL A 54 12.30 -10.28 -7.41
C VAL A 54 13.23 -11.01 -6.45
N LEU A 55 12.67 -11.79 -5.51
CA LEU A 55 13.45 -12.37 -4.41
C LEU A 55 14.63 -13.26 -4.85
N PRO A 56 14.53 -14.12 -5.88
CA PRO A 56 15.69 -14.84 -6.39
C PRO A 56 16.82 -13.91 -6.87
N ASP A 57 16.50 -12.88 -7.65
CA ASP A 57 17.51 -11.94 -8.16
C ASP A 57 18.14 -11.15 -7.01
N TYR A 58 17.34 -10.79 -6.00
CA TYR A 58 17.86 -10.17 -4.79
C TYR A 58 18.83 -11.08 -4.04
N ALA A 59 18.49 -12.36 -3.91
CA ALA A 59 19.37 -13.37 -3.33
C ALA A 59 20.69 -13.51 -4.09
N ALA A 60 20.66 -13.44 -5.43
CA ALA A 60 21.88 -13.48 -6.25
C ALA A 60 22.82 -12.31 -5.93
N VAL A 61 22.27 -11.12 -5.75
CA VAL A 61 23.02 -9.89 -5.44
C VAL A 61 23.62 -9.94 -4.02
N THR A 62 22.93 -10.53 -3.04
CA THR A 62 23.38 -10.51 -1.64
C THR A 62 24.24 -11.70 -1.24
N GLY A 63 23.95 -12.90 -1.77
CA GLY A 63 24.59 -14.15 -1.36
C GLY A 63 25.09 -15.01 -2.52
N GLY A 64 25.05 -14.50 -3.75
CA GLY A 64 25.59 -15.20 -4.92
C GLY A 64 24.69 -16.32 -5.47
N ALA A 65 25.27 -17.12 -6.38
CA ALA A 65 24.53 -18.10 -7.17
C ALA A 65 23.90 -19.23 -6.34
N GLU A 66 24.55 -19.64 -5.24
CA GLU A 66 24.05 -20.69 -4.37
C GLU A 66 22.76 -20.26 -3.67
N LEU A 67 22.76 -19.06 -3.05
CA LEU A 67 21.57 -18.53 -2.39
C LEU A 67 20.42 -18.29 -3.38
N HIS A 68 20.73 -17.77 -4.58
CA HIS A 68 19.75 -17.66 -5.66
C HIS A 68 19.10 -19.01 -5.98
N ALA A 69 19.88 -20.08 -6.10
CA ALA A 69 19.37 -21.41 -6.36
C ALA A 69 18.47 -21.91 -5.21
N GLN A 70 18.90 -21.75 -3.95
CA GLN A 70 18.11 -22.13 -2.77
C GLN A 70 16.76 -21.39 -2.70
N VAL A 71 16.75 -20.09 -2.98
CA VAL A 71 15.52 -19.27 -2.97
C VAL A 71 14.56 -19.69 -4.09
N LYS A 72 15.09 -20.06 -5.26
CA LYS A 72 14.30 -20.46 -6.44
C LYS A 72 13.63 -21.83 -6.29
N THR A 73 14.21 -22.76 -5.52
CA THR A 73 13.61 -24.09 -5.30
C THR A 73 12.40 -24.06 -4.36
N LEU A 74 12.23 -22.99 -3.57
CA LEU A 74 11.05 -22.85 -2.72
C LEU A 74 9.78 -22.64 -3.56
N SER A 75 8.71 -23.34 -3.17
CA SER A 75 7.37 -23.26 -3.75
C SER A 75 6.33 -22.89 -2.71
N ALA A 76 5.23 -22.26 -3.14
CA ALA A 76 4.13 -21.89 -2.26
C ALA A 76 3.46 -23.15 -1.69
N HIS A 77 3.16 -23.11 -0.39
CA HIS A 77 2.35 -24.14 0.24
C HIS A 77 0.86 -23.87 -0.01
N PRO A 78 0.06 -24.92 -0.29
CA PRO A 78 -1.39 -24.78 -0.32
C PRO A 78 -1.92 -24.24 1.00
N ALA A 79 -2.85 -23.29 0.92
CA ALA A 79 -3.60 -22.77 2.06
C ALA A 79 -5.09 -22.86 1.75
N ALA A 80 -5.92 -23.00 2.79
CA ALA A 80 -7.37 -23.05 2.67
C ALA A 80 -8.03 -22.20 3.77
N GLY A 81 -9.23 -21.71 3.48
CA GLY A 81 -10.06 -20.99 4.46
C GLY A 81 -9.49 -19.65 4.94
N ARG A 82 -8.50 -19.07 4.24
CA ARG A 82 -7.89 -17.81 4.64
C ARG A 82 -8.75 -16.61 4.28
N THR A 83 -8.64 -15.57 5.09
CA THR A 83 -9.29 -14.28 4.94
C THR A 83 -8.27 -13.19 4.55
N PRO A 84 -8.71 -12.03 4.06
CA PRO A 84 -7.82 -10.88 3.87
C PRO A 84 -7.09 -10.45 5.15
N GLY A 85 -7.70 -10.64 6.33
CA GLY A 85 -7.07 -10.38 7.63
C GLY A 85 -5.86 -11.29 7.86
N ASP A 86 -6.00 -12.59 7.60
CA ASP A 86 -4.88 -13.55 7.71
C ASP A 86 -3.73 -13.18 6.76
N VAL A 87 -4.05 -12.74 5.55
CA VAL A 87 -3.05 -12.26 4.59
C VAL A 87 -2.31 -11.04 5.15
N MET A 88 -3.00 -10.10 5.81
CA MET A 88 -2.35 -8.94 6.42
C MET A 88 -1.43 -9.30 7.59
N VAL A 89 -1.78 -10.31 8.39
CA VAL A 89 -0.90 -10.84 9.44
C VAL A 89 0.38 -11.40 8.82
N GLN A 90 0.27 -12.23 7.78
CA GLN A 90 1.43 -12.77 7.06
C GLN A 90 2.25 -11.66 6.37
N THR A 91 1.57 -10.63 5.85
CA THR A 91 2.20 -9.46 5.22
C THR A 91 3.02 -8.67 6.24
N ALA A 92 2.58 -8.59 7.50
CA ALA A 92 3.35 -7.95 8.56
C ALA A 92 4.67 -8.69 8.82
N GLU A 93 4.65 -10.02 8.87
CA GLU A 93 5.86 -10.81 9.05
C GLU A 93 6.88 -10.61 7.90
N PHE A 94 6.40 -10.60 6.65
CA PHE A 94 7.25 -10.27 5.50
C PHE A 94 7.87 -8.88 5.64
N ARG A 95 7.04 -7.87 5.96
CA ARG A 95 7.47 -6.48 6.10
C ARG A 95 8.53 -6.35 7.19
N ASP A 96 8.34 -6.98 8.34
CA ASP A 96 9.27 -6.88 9.46
C ASP A 96 10.66 -7.45 9.10
N LEU A 97 10.70 -8.55 8.33
CA LEU A 97 11.94 -9.09 7.76
C LEU A 97 12.59 -8.12 6.76
N LEU A 98 11.78 -7.52 5.88
CA LEU A 98 12.30 -6.56 4.89
C LEU A 98 12.83 -5.30 5.56
N GLU A 99 12.19 -4.84 6.64
CA GLU A 99 12.66 -3.70 7.42
C GLU A 99 14.00 -3.98 8.11
N ILE A 100 14.29 -5.21 8.53
CA ILE A 100 15.62 -5.57 9.05
C ILE A 100 16.70 -5.31 7.98
N LEU A 101 16.44 -5.76 6.75
CA LEU A 101 17.37 -5.56 5.63
C LEU A 101 17.50 -4.08 5.25
N ARG A 102 16.38 -3.37 5.16
CA ARG A 102 16.35 -1.92 4.87
C ARG A 102 17.12 -1.10 5.89
N ARG A 103 17.04 -1.44 7.19
CA ARG A 103 17.82 -0.79 8.24
C ARG A 103 19.33 -0.95 8.06
N ARG A 104 19.80 -2.13 7.63
CA ARG A 104 21.23 -2.36 7.32
C ARG A 104 21.71 -1.46 6.18
N LEU A 105 20.82 -1.14 5.24
CA LEU A 105 21.08 -0.26 4.10
C LEU A 105 20.72 1.21 4.36
N LYS A 106 20.32 1.56 5.59
CA LYS A 106 19.90 2.92 5.99
C LYS A 106 18.75 3.49 5.14
N LEU A 107 17.84 2.63 4.69
CA LEU A 107 16.63 3.01 3.95
C LEU A 107 15.48 3.35 4.91
N ALA A 108 14.52 4.14 4.43
CA ALA A 108 13.33 4.53 5.20
C ALA A 108 12.45 3.32 5.57
N LYS A 109 11.62 3.47 6.60
CA LYS A 109 10.62 2.45 6.97
C LYS A 109 9.58 2.27 5.87
N ILE A 110 8.96 1.10 5.86
CA ILE A 110 7.93 0.77 4.86
C ILE A 110 6.61 1.40 5.30
N GLU A 111 5.93 2.06 4.37
CA GLU A 111 4.61 2.61 4.64
C GLU A 111 3.61 1.50 4.98
N ILE A 112 2.68 1.78 5.90
CA ILE A 112 1.61 0.85 6.28
C ILE A 112 0.29 1.56 6.06
N TYR A 113 -0.51 1.02 5.15
CA TYR A 113 -1.88 1.48 4.97
C TYR A 113 -2.78 0.81 6.01
N LYS A 114 -3.44 1.62 6.83
CA LYS A 114 -4.55 1.21 7.70
C LYS A 114 -5.82 1.88 7.19
N ASP A 115 -6.94 1.16 7.21
CA ASP A 115 -8.23 1.77 6.86
C ASP A 115 -8.53 2.91 7.86
N PRO A 116 -8.75 4.15 7.39
CA PRO A 116 -8.87 5.32 8.27
C PRO A 116 -10.11 5.25 9.16
N LEU A 117 -11.11 4.44 8.78
CA LEU A 117 -12.32 4.22 9.55
C LEU A 117 -12.23 3.00 10.48
N GLY A 118 -11.05 2.35 10.57
CA GLY A 118 -10.83 1.18 11.43
C GLY A 118 -11.64 -0.05 11.03
N ARG A 119 -12.09 -0.11 9.77
CA ARG A 119 -12.94 -1.19 9.27
C ARG A 119 -12.18 -2.51 9.14
N ALA A 120 -12.94 -3.59 8.99
CA ALA A 120 -12.39 -4.91 8.72
C ALA A 120 -11.45 -4.89 7.49
N VAL A 121 -10.40 -5.69 7.55
CA VAL A 121 -9.42 -5.80 6.47
C VAL A 121 -10.10 -6.34 5.20
N THR A 122 -10.01 -5.58 4.11
CA THR A 122 -10.52 -5.94 2.79
C THR A 122 -9.37 -6.27 1.83
N PRO A 123 -9.63 -6.92 0.68
CA PRO A 123 -8.59 -7.11 -0.34
C PRO A 123 -7.96 -5.79 -0.82
N GLY A 124 -8.66 -4.66 -0.78
CA GLY A 124 -8.10 -3.35 -1.08
C GLY A 124 -7.03 -2.90 -0.08
N VAL A 125 -7.21 -3.18 1.21
CA VAL A 125 -6.19 -2.95 2.26
C VAL A 125 -4.96 -3.82 2.00
N VAL A 126 -5.18 -5.10 1.66
CA VAL A 126 -4.09 -6.02 1.30
C VAL A 126 -3.34 -5.52 0.08
N LEU A 127 -4.05 -5.04 -0.95
CA LEU A 127 -3.44 -4.53 -2.18
C LEU A 127 -2.51 -3.35 -1.91
N ALA A 128 -2.98 -2.35 -1.16
CA ALA A 128 -2.18 -1.16 -0.86
C ALA A 128 -0.87 -1.53 -0.14
N ASN A 129 -0.96 -2.39 0.88
CA ASN A 129 0.22 -2.86 1.60
C ASN A 129 1.12 -3.75 0.75
N ALA A 130 0.59 -4.56 -0.16
CA ALA A 130 1.40 -5.34 -1.10
C ALA A 130 2.19 -4.43 -2.05
N GLY A 131 1.59 -3.33 -2.52
CA GLY A 131 2.27 -2.30 -3.32
C GLY A 131 3.43 -1.65 -2.56
N PHE A 132 3.19 -1.18 -1.33
CA PHE A 132 4.26 -0.60 -0.50
C PHE A 132 5.41 -1.56 -0.23
N ASN A 133 5.11 -2.85 0.01
CA ASN A 133 6.14 -3.86 0.19
C ASN A 133 6.91 -4.14 -1.11
N MET A 134 6.26 -4.13 -2.27
CA MET A 134 6.91 -4.30 -3.57
C MET A 134 7.88 -3.14 -3.84
N ASP A 135 7.43 -1.91 -3.70
CA ASP A 135 8.27 -0.72 -3.93
C ASP A 135 9.46 -0.70 -2.97
N ALA A 136 9.22 -1.01 -1.70
CA ALA A 136 10.27 -1.15 -0.72
C ALA A 136 11.28 -2.27 -1.06
N LEU A 137 10.82 -3.41 -1.57
CA LEU A 137 11.70 -4.50 -1.97
C LEU A 137 12.58 -4.11 -3.16
N VAL A 138 11.99 -3.47 -4.18
CA VAL A 138 12.72 -3.01 -5.37
C VAL A 138 13.76 -1.95 -5.01
N GLU A 139 13.42 -1.02 -4.12
CA GLU A 139 14.38 -0.03 -3.60
C GLU A 139 15.52 -0.72 -2.83
N THR A 140 15.19 -1.72 -1.99
CA THR A 140 16.18 -2.51 -1.23
C THR A 140 17.12 -3.27 -2.17
N TYR A 141 16.56 -3.91 -3.20
CA TYR A 141 17.32 -4.57 -4.26
C TYR A 141 18.27 -3.59 -4.94
N ARG A 142 17.77 -2.44 -5.39
CA ARG A 142 18.57 -1.42 -6.09
C ARG A 142 19.76 -0.95 -5.25
N ALA A 143 19.51 -0.67 -3.97
CA ALA A 143 20.54 -0.25 -3.02
C ALA A 143 21.62 -1.33 -2.84
N ALA A 144 21.21 -2.61 -2.74
CA ALA A 144 22.14 -3.73 -2.62
C ALA A 144 22.95 -3.98 -3.91
N ALA A 145 22.31 -3.88 -5.07
CA ALA A 145 22.93 -4.14 -6.37
C ALA A 145 23.95 -3.06 -6.77
N LYS A 146 23.89 -1.87 -6.17
CA LYS A 146 24.74 -0.70 -6.50
C LYS A 146 24.66 -0.31 -7.99
N LYS A 147 23.50 -0.53 -8.62
CA LYS A 147 23.21 -0.20 -10.02
C LYS A 147 22.03 0.78 -10.10
N PRO A 148 22.24 2.09 -9.86
CA PRO A 148 21.15 3.05 -9.74
C PRO A 148 20.38 3.28 -11.05
N GLU A 149 21.06 3.18 -12.19
CA GLU A 149 20.49 3.47 -13.51
C GLU A 149 19.77 2.27 -14.17
N GLU A 150 19.75 1.11 -13.51
CA GLU A 150 19.09 -0.07 -14.07
C GLU A 150 17.57 0.05 -14.01
N SER A 151 16.92 -0.17 -15.16
CA SER A 151 15.45 -0.23 -15.22
C SER A 151 14.94 -1.52 -14.60
N LEU A 152 14.20 -1.37 -13.50
CA LEU A 152 13.62 -2.48 -12.75
C LEU A 152 12.12 -2.69 -13.05
N GLY A 153 11.60 -2.05 -14.11
CA GLY A 153 10.19 -2.15 -14.51
C GLY A 153 9.73 -3.57 -14.83
N HIS A 154 10.66 -4.41 -15.30
CA HIS A 154 10.41 -5.82 -15.63
C HIS A 154 9.97 -6.66 -14.41
N PHE A 155 10.23 -6.22 -13.18
CA PHE A 155 9.74 -6.86 -11.97
C PHE A 155 8.23 -6.74 -11.79
N TYR A 156 7.61 -5.70 -12.35
CA TYR A 156 6.16 -5.47 -12.28
C TYR A 156 5.40 -6.16 -13.42
N ASP A 157 6.11 -6.73 -14.39
CA ASP A 157 5.51 -7.47 -15.49
C ASP A 157 5.07 -8.87 -15.02
N VAL A 158 3.83 -8.91 -14.53
CA VAL A 158 3.12 -10.12 -14.10
C VAL A 158 1.78 -10.22 -14.84
N PRO A 159 1.51 -11.36 -15.49
CA PRO A 159 0.25 -11.59 -16.20
C PRO A 159 -0.98 -11.33 -15.35
N VAL A 160 -2.05 -10.85 -15.98
CA VAL A 160 -3.35 -10.73 -15.32
C VAL A 160 -3.87 -12.12 -15.03
N MET A 161 -4.34 -12.34 -13.80
CA MET A 161 -4.97 -13.58 -13.38
C MET A 161 -6.35 -13.32 -12.79
N ASN A 162 -7.23 -14.30 -12.99
CA ASN A 162 -8.60 -14.28 -12.51
C ASN A 162 -8.84 -15.46 -11.55
N GLY A 163 -9.94 -15.38 -10.79
CA GLY A 163 -10.39 -16.46 -9.90
C GLY A 163 -9.53 -16.68 -8.66
N LYS A 164 -8.68 -15.72 -8.28
CA LYS A 164 -7.85 -15.84 -7.07
C LYS A 164 -8.65 -15.62 -5.80
N SER A 165 -8.30 -16.37 -4.77
CA SER A 165 -8.84 -16.30 -3.42
C SER A 165 -7.83 -15.68 -2.45
N PRO A 166 -8.23 -15.25 -1.24
CA PRO A 166 -7.28 -14.85 -0.21
C PRO A 166 -6.33 -15.97 0.20
N SER A 167 -6.72 -17.23 0.07
CA SER A 167 -5.85 -18.37 0.37
C SER A 167 -4.68 -18.48 -0.62
N ASP A 168 -4.92 -18.17 -1.90
CA ASP A 168 -3.86 -18.11 -2.90
C ASP A 168 -2.87 -16.98 -2.60
N VAL A 169 -3.39 -15.80 -2.22
CA VAL A 169 -2.56 -14.66 -1.84
C VAL A 169 -1.72 -15.01 -0.61
N TYR A 170 -2.34 -15.60 0.42
CA TYR A 170 -1.66 -16.03 1.64
C TYR A 170 -0.48 -16.96 1.33
N GLY A 171 -0.67 -17.95 0.46
CA GLY A 171 0.40 -18.88 0.06
C GLY A 171 1.57 -18.18 -0.63
N LEU A 172 1.31 -17.13 -1.43
CA LEU A 172 2.39 -16.33 -2.02
C LEU A 172 3.10 -15.44 -1.00
N VAL A 173 2.38 -14.89 -0.02
CA VAL A 173 3.00 -14.11 1.05
C VAL A 173 3.90 -15.00 1.90
N GLU A 174 3.42 -16.18 2.29
CA GLU A 174 4.20 -17.17 3.07
C GLU A 174 5.48 -17.59 2.33
N LEU A 175 5.37 -17.86 1.03
CA LEU A 175 6.54 -18.15 0.18
C LEU A 175 7.53 -16.99 0.18
N ALA A 176 7.05 -15.77 -0.03
CA ALA A 176 7.88 -14.57 -0.04
C ALA A 176 8.59 -14.37 1.29
N THR A 177 7.89 -14.57 2.41
CA THR A 177 8.46 -14.50 3.77
C THR A 177 9.59 -15.51 3.95
N ARG A 178 9.40 -16.77 3.53
CA ARG A 178 10.44 -17.81 3.65
C ARG A 178 11.66 -17.51 2.79
N ARG A 179 11.45 -17.07 1.56
CA ARG A 179 12.54 -16.64 0.66
C ARG A 179 13.32 -15.48 1.26
N LEU A 180 12.63 -14.47 1.78
CA LEU A 180 13.26 -13.32 2.41
C LEU A 180 14.01 -13.69 3.69
N ARG A 181 13.50 -14.66 4.47
CA ARG A 181 14.20 -15.19 5.65
C ARG A 181 15.52 -15.87 5.28
N LEU A 182 15.56 -16.64 4.19
CA LEU A 182 16.82 -17.20 3.69
C LEU A 182 17.81 -16.09 3.33
N ILE A 183 17.35 -15.05 2.63
CA ILE A 183 18.18 -13.89 2.25
C ILE A 183 18.67 -13.11 3.48
N GLN A 184 17.86 -13.02 4.54
CA GLN A 184 18.25 -12.30 5.74
C GLN A 184 19.31 -13.04 6.58
N GLY A 185 19.29 -14.37 6.54
CA GLY A 185 20.19 -15.26 7.28
C GLY A 185 21.51 -15.58 6.58
N SER A 186 21.65 -15.24 5.29
CA SER A 186 22.92 -15.28 4.54
C SER A 186 23.79 -14.07 4.82
#